data_AF-A0A9W5UV24-F1
#
_entry.id   AF-A0A9W5UV24-F1
#
_cell.length_a   1.000
_cell.length_b   1.000
_cell.length_c   1.000
_cell.angle_alpha   90.00
_cell.angle_beta   90.00
_cell.angle_gamma   90.00
#
_symmetry.space_group_name_H-M   'P 1'
#
loop_
_entity.id
_entity.type
_entity.pdbx_description
1 polymer ?
#
loop_
_entity_poly.entity_id
_entity_poly.type
_entity_poly.pdbx_seq_one_letter_code
_entity_poly.pdbx_strand_id
1 'polypeptide(L)'
;MSPEQRIPEWGDDRTPAPAPEADMLGIDPAELGEEDLIREMQSLHRTRLDTLRHATDSALANHLRRTAELETEYLARHPGREVDPSRLRDA
;
A
#
# COMPACT_ATOMS: atom_id res chain seq x y z
N MET A 1 -19.49 -13.16 -35.32
CA MET A 1 -18.74 -13.38 -34.07
C MET A 1 -18.31 -12.02 -33.57
N SER A 2 -18.88 -11.52 -32.47
CA SER A 2 -18.53 -10.21 -31.90
C SER A 2 -17.12 -10.22 -31.28
N PRO A 3 -16.37 -9.10 -31.35
CA PRO A 3 -14.99 -8.99 -30.86
C PRO A 3 -14.86 -8.77 -29.34
N GLU A 4 -15.94 -8.92 -28.57
CA GLU A 4 -15.99 -8.50 -27.15
C GLU A 4 -15.66 -9.60 -26.11
N GLN A 5 -15.14 -10.77 -26.53
CA GLN A 5 -14.90 -11.90 -25.62
C GLN A 5 -13.42 -12.15 -25.25
N ARG A 6 -12.62 -11.08 -25.09
CA ARG A 6 -11.28 -11.21 -24.47
C ARG A 6 -11.10 -10.22 -23.34
N ILE A 7 -11.87 -10.41 -22.27
CA ILE A 7 -11.37 -10.09 -20.94
C ILE A 7 -10.58 -11.33 -20.53
N PRO A 8 -9.25 -11.28 -20.35
CA PRO A 8 -8.56 -12.39 -19.75
C PRO A 8 -9.03 -12.43 -18.30
N GLU A 9 -9.83 -13.45 -17.98
CA GLU A 9 -10.10 -13.92 -16.63
C GLU A 9 -8.76 -13.89 -15.89
N TRP A 10 -8.57 -12.92 -14.98
CA TRP A 10 -7.38 -12.88 -14.14
C TRP A 10 -7.36 -14.19 -13.38
N GLY A 11 -6.45 -15.08 -13.76
CA GLY A 11 -6.37 -16.44 -13.26
C GLY A 11 -6.30 -16.43 -11.75
N ASP A 12 -7.39 -16.86 -11.13
CA ASP A 12 -7.45 -17.15 -9.71
C ASP A 12 -6.82 -18.53 -9.49
N ASP A 13 -5.50 -18.59 -9.64
CA ASP A 13 -4.68 -19.67 -9.11
C ASP A 13 -3.81 -19.09 -7.99
N ARG A 14 -4.47 -18.53 -6.98
CA ARG A 14 -3.81 -18.16 -5.74
C ARG A 14 -3.86 -19.37 -4.82
N THR A 15 -2.85 -20.22 -4.94
CA THR A 15 -2.48 -21.09 -3.83
C THR A 15 -2.31 -20.18 -2.60
N PRO A 16 -3.00 -20.42 -1.47
CA PRO A 16 -2.80 -19.60 -0.29
C PRO A 16 -1.34 -19.78 0.14
N ALA A 17 -0.55 -18.73 -0.05
CA ALA A 17 0.81 -18.68 0.45
C ALA A 17 0.77 -18.95 1.97
N PRO A 18 1.75 -19.68 2.53
CA PRO A 18 1.85 -19.84 3.98
C PRO A 18 1.76 -18.46 4.64
N ALA A 19 1.03 -18.37 5.75
CA ALA A 19 0.80 -17.12 6.47
C ALA A 19 2.14 -16.37 6.60
N PRO A 20 2.24 -15.12 6.08
CA PRO A 20 3.52 -14.45 6.00
C PRO A 20 4.01 -14.25 7.41
N GLU A 21 5.20 -14.80 7.67
CA GLU A 21 6.07 -14.53 8.81
C GLU A 21 5.91 -13.08 9.29
N ALA A 22 5.05 -12.92 10.30
CA ALA A 22 4.65 -11.64 10.86
C ALA A 22 5.83 -10.91 11.51
N ASP A 23 6.91 -11.65 11.79
CA ASP A 23 8.16 -11.15 12.37
C ASP A 23 8.97 -10.20 11.46
N MET A 24 8.64 -10.08 10.16
CA MET A 24 9.29 -9.12 9.26
C MET A 24 8.50 -7.82 9.04
N LEU A 25 7.26 -7.74 9.51
CA LEU A 25 6.50 -6.49 9.46
C LEU A 25 6.91 -5.67 10.67
N GLY A 26 7.16 -4.36 10.46
CA GLY A 26 7.42 -3.45 11.57
C GLY A 26 6.30 -3.44 12.61
N ILE A 27 6.47 -2.66 13.67
CA ILE A 27 5.48 -2.46 14.73
C ILE A 27 4.08 -2.20 14.12
N ASP A 28 3.02 -2.77 14.71
CA ASP A 28 1.64 -2.53 14.27
C ASP A 28 1.39 -1.02 14.14
N PRO A 29 0.85 -0.51 13.00
CA PRO A 29 0.55 0.91 12.85
C PRO A 29 -0.26 1.51 14.01
N ALA A 30 -1.19 0.74 14.59
CA ALA A 30 -2.01 1.19 15.72
C ALA A 30 -1.18 1.44 17.00
N GLU A 31 -0.03 0.78 17.13
CA GLU A 31 0.91 0.96 18.24
C GLU A 31 1.92 2.09 18.00
N LEU A 32 2.04 2.60 16.77
CA LEU A 32 2.93 3.71 16.43
C LEU A 32 2.37 5.05 16.92
N GLY A 33 3.23 5.86 17.55
CA GLY A 33 2.95 7.27 17.76
C GLY A 33 2.84 8.05 16.45
N GLU A 34 2.18 9.21 16.45
CA GLU A 34 1.94 10.02 15.25
C GLU A 34 3.23 10.37 14.50
N GLU A 35 4.27 10.82 15.20
CA GLU A 35 5.54 11.20 14.58
C GLU A 35 6.22 10.00 13.90
N ASP A 36 6.17 8.83 14.52
CA ASP A 36 6.74 7.60 13.97
C ASP A 36 5.95 7.07 12.78
N LEU A 37 4.61 7.13 12.84
CA LEU A 37 3.73 6.78 11.73
C LEU A 37 4.07 7.63 10.49
N ILE A 38 4.14 8.95 10.65
CA ILE A 38 4.47 9.88 9.57
C ILE A 38 5.89 9.64 9.04
N ARG A 39 6.87 9.46 9.94
CA ARG A 39 8.27 9.19 9.57
C ARG A 39 8.39 7.91 8.76
N GLU A 40 7.68 6.85 9.14
CA GLU A 40 7.71 5.58 8.44
C GLU A 40 7.06 5.66 7.06
N MET A 41 5.88 6.30 6.95
CA MET A 41 5.23 6.55 5.66
C MET A 41 6.13 7.32 4.70
N GLN A 42 6.78 8.39 5.17
CA GLN A 42 7.74 9.17 4.38
C GLN A 42 8.92 8.30 3.90
N SER A 43 9.41 7.40 4.75
CA SER A 43 10.50 6.48 4.40
C SER A 43 10.09 5.53 3.28
N LEU A 44 8.88 4.95 3.33
CA LEU A 44 8.38 4.07 2.28
C LEU A 44 8.14 4.81 0.98
N HIS A 45 7.50 5.98 1.02
CA HIS A 45 7.25 6.77 -0.20
C HIS A 45 8.55 7.16 -0.93
N ARG A 46 9.62 7.45 -0.19
CA ARG A 46 10.95 7.78 -0.76
C ARG A 46 11.55 6.63 -1.57
N THR A 47 11.30 5.38 -1.20
CA THR A 47 11.88 4.19 -1.88
C THR A 47 10.89 3.48 -2.78
N ARG A 48 9.65 3.97 -2.90
CA ARG A 48 8.57 3.30 -3.62
C ARG A 48 8.89 2.98 -5.07
N LEU A 49 9.40 3.96 -5.83
CA LEU A 49 9.70 3.75 -7.25
C LEU A 49 10.86 2.79 -7.45
N ASP A 50 11.89 2.87 -6.60
CA ASP A 50 13.04 1.97 -6.68
C ASP A 50 12.64 0.53 -6.35
N THR A 51 11.88 0.34 -5.26
CA THR A 51 11.31 -0.95 -4.87
C THR A 51 10.44 -1.54 -5.97
N LEU A 52 9.58 -0.72 -6.58
CA LEU A 52 8.70 -1.14 -7.68
C LEU A 52 9.47 -1.66 -8.90
N ARG A 53 10.60 -1.03 -9.23
CA ARG A 53 11.33 -1.36 -10.46
C ARG A 53 12.36 -2.46 -10.29
N HIS A 54 12.92 -2.60 -9.09
CA HIS A 54 14.17 -3.35 -8.90
C HIS A 54 14.14 -4.37 -7.76
N ALA A 55 13.16 -4.34 -6.85
CA ALA A 55 13.10 -5.29 -5.76
C ALA A 55 12.54 -6.65 -6.20
N THR A 56 12.73 -7.67 -5.36
CA THR A 56 12.07 -8.96 -5.55
C THR A 56 10.56 -8.83 -5.36
N ASP A 57 9.79 -9.76 -5.93
CA ASP A 57 8.33 -9.78 -5.78
C ASP A 57 7.89 -9.83 -4.31
N SER A 58 8.62 -10.57 -3.47
CA SER A 58 8.36 -10.63 -2.03
C SER A 58 8.60 -9.29 -1.33
N ALA A 59 9.68 -8.58 -1.68
CA ALA A 59 9.98 -7.27 -1.12
C ALA A 59 8.96 -6.22 -1.57
N LEU A 60 8.55 -6.26 -2.84
CA LEU A 60 7.50 -5.40 -3.36
C LEU A 60 6.16 -5.68 -2.67
N ALA A 61 5.76 -6.95 -2.51
CA ALA A 61 4.53 -7.32 -1.82
C ALA A 61 4.51 -6.80 -0.37
N ASN A 62 5.63 -6.95 0.35
CA ASN A 62 5.78 -6.42 1.69
C ASN A 62 5.70 -4.89 1.74
N HIS A 63 6.36 -4.20 0.80
CA HIS A 63 6.33 -2.75 0.72
C HIS A 63 4.91 -2.22 0.46
N LEU A 64 4.17 -2.85 -0.47
CA LEU A 64 2.79 -2.46 -0.79
C LEU A 64 1.86 -2.68 0.41
N ARG A 65 1.96 -3.84 1.07
CA ARG A 65 1.18 -4.14 2.26
C ARG A 65 1.45 -3.12 3.38
N ARG A 66 2.72 -2.89 3.72
CA ARG A 66 3.09 -1.96 4.79
C ARG A 66 2.66 -0.53 4.49
N THR A 67 2.78 -0.10 3.23
CA THR A 67 2.29 1.22 2.81
C THR A 67 0.78 1.35 3.04
N ALA A 68 -0.01 0.34 2.64
CA ALA A 68 -1.45 0.35 2.81
C ALA A 68 -1.88 0.33 4.29
N GLU A 69 -1.19 -0.45 5.12
CA GLU A 69 -1.43 -0.52 6.57
C GLU A 69 -1.23 0.85 7.25
N LEU A 70 -0.10 1.51 7.01
CA LEU A 70 0.19 2.83 7.59
C LEU A 70 -0.74 3.91 7.05
N GLU A 71 -1.06 3.90 5.75
CA GLU A 71 -2.01 4.84 5.16
C GLU A 71 -3.42 4.66 5.74
N THR A 72 -3.84 3.42 5.99
CA THR A 72 -5.14 3.12 6.61
C THR A 72 -5.20 3.70 8.02
N GLU A 73 -4.16 3.50 8.83
CA GLU A 73 -4.09 4.04 10.18
C GLU A 73 -4.08 5.57 10.17
N TYR A 74 -3.31 6.19 9.28
CA TYR A 74 -3.31 7.64 9.11
C TYR A 74 -4.72 8.17 8.80
N LEU A 75 -5.43 7.53 7.87
CA LEU A 75 -6.80 7.92 7.53
C LEU A 75 -7.79 7.70 8.68
N ALA A 76 -7.61 6.66 9.48
CA ALA A 76 -8.43 6.40 10.67
C ALA A 76 -8.24 7.49 11.74
N ARG A 77 -6.99 7.96 11.95
CA ARG A 77 -6.68 9.07 12.87
C ARG A 77 -7.12 10.44 12.35
N HIS A 78 -7.10 10.62 11.04
CA HIS A 78 -7.36 11.91 10.37
C HIS A 78 -8.56 11.84 9.41
N PRO A 79 -9.79 11.58 9.90
CA PRO A 79 -10.97 11.47 9.04
C PRO A 79 -11.32 12.80 8.34
N GLY A 80 -10.92 13.94 8.93
CA GLY A 80 -11.08 15.28 8.37
C GLY A 80 -9.80 15.86 7.77
N ARG A 81 -8.89 15.01 7.25
CA ARG A 81 -7.60 15.47 6.69
C ARG A 81 -7.77 16.63 5.72
N GLU A 82 -6.81 17.54 5.75
CA GLU A 82 -6.81 18.71 4.88
C GLU A 82 -6.73 18.28 3.41
N VAL A 83 -7.71 18.73 2.62
CA VAL A 83 -7.71 18.58 1.18
C VAL A 83 -7.35 19.93 0.60
N ASP A 84 -6.17 20.02 0.00
CA ASP A 84 -5.70 21.23 -0.67
C ASP A 84 -6.63 21.57 -1.85
N PRO A 85 -7.37 22.70 -1.80
CA PRO A 85 -8.29 23.08 -2.86
C PRO A 85 -7.62 23.25 -4.22
N SER A 86 -6.33 23.61 -4.25
CA SER A 86 -5.57 23.75 -5.50
C SER A 86 -5.32 22.42 -6.22
N ARG A 87 -5.49 21.28 -5.53
CA ARG A 87 -5.38 19.93 -6.09
C ARG A 87 -6.72 19.38 -6.60
N LEU A 88 -7.82 20.08 -6.33
CA LEU A 88 -9.13 19.73 -6.87
C LEU A 88 -9.20 20.21 -8.32
N ARG A 89 -9.84 19.41 -9.17
CA ARG A 89 -10.24 19.85 -10.51
C ARG A 89 -11.61 20.49 -10.41
N ASP A 90 -11.86 21.52 -11.22
CA ASP A 90 -13.21 22.09 -11.35
C ASP A 90 -14.20 20.98 -11.74
N ALA A 91 -15.35 20.98 -11.08
CA ALA A 91 -16.37 19.93 -11.17
C ALA A 91 -17.15 19.95 -12.49
#